data_AF-A0AAW1X7V6-F1
#
_entry.id   AF-A0AAW1X7V6-F1
#
_cell.length_a   1.000
_cell.length_b   1.000
_cell.length_c   1.000
_cell.angle_alpha   90.00
_cell.angle_beta   90.00
_cell.angle_gamma   90.00
#
_symmetry.space_group_name_H-M   'P 1'
#
loop_
_entity.id
_entity.type
_entity.pdbx_description
1 polymer ?
#
loop_
_entity_poly.entity_id
_entity_poly.type
_entity_poly.pdbx_seq_one_letter_code
_entity_poly.pdbx_strand_id
1 'polypeptide(L)'
;MSFSLDKQNGKKCFMMSARNLWIICGDTPQYWTWSSHRKSRFDEVAVLLNVCWLHIGGKIDTRLLSPSTLYRTYLVFTFTVEAYGFAHLTVEVIVGLVGTEATTKNMFLHSQELMDDDQYPKQRSDGWWEIELGEVFCEGGEDGELEMTCLASEGTQWKRGLIVQGIEIRP
;
A
#
# COMPACT_ATOMS: atom_id res chain seq x y z
N MET A 1 -6.92 -11.58 1.83
CA MET A 1 -7.75 -10.44 1.36
C MET A 1 -9.00 -10.33 2.21
N SER A 2 -9.62 -9.15 2.24
CA SER A 2 -10.90 -8.90 2.91
C SER A 2 -11.80 -8.02 2.04
N PHE A 3 -13.11 -8.14 2.25
CA PHE A 3 -14.14 -7.52 1.43
C PHE A 3 -15.09 -6.69 2.30
N SER A 4 -15.56 -5.59 1.74
CA SER A 4 -16.60 -4.74 2.33
C SER A 4 -17.32 -3.97 1.22
N LEU A 5 -18.42 -3.30 1.56
CA LEU A 5 -19.09 -2.37 0.65
C LEU A 5 -18.89 -0.95 1.15
N ASP A 6 -18.63 -0.02 0.23
CA ASP A 6 -18.71 1.39 0.53
C ASP A 6 -20.13 1.73 0.98
N LYS A 7 -20.23 2.54 2.05
CA LYS A 7 -21.52 2.82 2.70
C LYS A 7 -22.39 3.79 1.90
N GLN A 8 -21.80 4.62 1.05
CA GLN A 8 -22.52 5.67 0.33
C GLN A 8 -23.06 5.16 -1.01
N ASN A 9 -22.25 4.41 -1.75
CA ASN A 9 -22.58 3.99 -3.12
C ASN A 9 -22.74 2.46 -3.28
N GLY A 10 -22.49 1.67 -2.23
CA GLY A 10 -22.63 0.21 -2.25
C GLY A 10 -21.63 -0.52 -3.15
N LYS A 11 -20.60 0.19 -3.65
CA LYS A 11 -19.56 -0.39 -4.49
C LYS A 11 -18.59 -1.20 -3.64
N LYS A 12 -17.94 -2.17 -4.27
CA LYS A 12 -17.07 -3.13 -3.58
C LYS A 12 -15.77 -2.46 -3.14
N CYS A 13 -15.36 -2.66 -1.90
CA CYS A 13 -14.05 -2.29 -1.37
C CYS A 13 -13.27 -3.56 -1.01
N PHE A 14 -11.99 -3.58 -1.34
CA PHE A 14 -11.10 -4.69 -1.01
C PHE A 14 -9.91 -4.19 -0.20
N MET A 15 -9.40 -5.07 0.66
CA MET A 15 -8.07 -4.88 1.22
C MET A 15 -7.26 -6.16 1.06
N MET A 16 -6.14 -6.04 0.38
CA MET A 16 -5.13 -7.07 0.25
C MET A 16 -4.27 -7.08 1.50
N SER A 17 -4.20 -8.20 2.21
CA SER A 17 -3.29 -8.34 3.35
C SER A 17 -1.85 -8.35 2.88
N ALA A 18 -0.91 -8.00 3.77
CA ALA A 18 0.53 -8.10 3.49
C ALA A 18 0.95 -9.47 2.93
N ARG A 19 0.32 -10.57 3.37
CA ARG A 19 0.53 -11.93 2.86
C ARG A 19 0.10 -12.16 1.40
N ASN A 20 -0.72 -11.28 0.84
CA ASN A 20 -1.14 -11.31 -0.56
C ASN A 20 -0.41 -10.24 -1.39
N LEU A 21 0.54 -9.52 -0.80
CA LEU A 21 1.38 -8.58 -1.52
C LEU A 21 2.66 -9.28 -1.98
N TRP A 22 3.19 -8.81 -3.09
CA TRP A 22 4.57 -9.06 -3.46
C TRP A 22 5.46 -8.09 -2.69
N ILE A 23 6.34 -8.62 -1.84
CA ILE A 23 7.31 -7.84 -1.07
C ILE A 23 8.70 -8.37 -1.44
N ILE A 24 9.58 -7.50 -1.96
CA ILE A 24 10.95 -7.93 -2.27
C ILE A 24 11.64 -8.41 -1.00
N CYS A 25 12.16 -9.63 -1.08
CA CYS A 25 12.74 -10.38 0.03
C CYS A 25 11.80 -10.62 1.23
N GLY A 26 10.47 -10.57 1.03
CA GLY A 26 9.48 -10.76 2.10
C GLY A 26 9.56 -12.13 2.80
N ASP A 27 10.12 -13.13 2.12
CA ASP A 27 10.36 -14.48 2.67
C ASP A 27 11.77 -14.65 3.26
N THR A 28 12.59 -13.59 3.26
CA THR A 28 13.95 -13.59 3.82
C THR A 28 13.89 -13.11 5.27
N PRO A 29 14.04 -14.00 6.28
CA PRO A 29 13.83 -13.66 7.69
C PRO A 29 14.81 -12.64 8.26
N GLN A 30 15.93 -12.37 7.56
CA GLN A 30 16.88 -11.32 7.91
C GLN A 30 16.33 -9.91 7.63
N TYR A 31 15.36 -9.80 6.73
CA TYR A 31 14.86 -8.53 6.21
C TYR A 31 13.41 -8.26 6.60
N TRP A 32 12.59 -9.30 6.66
CA TRP A 32 11.19 -9.22 7.02
C TRP A 32 10.84 -10.30 8.03
N THR A 33 9.91 -9.98 8.92
CA THR A 33 9.25 -10.97 9.76
C THR A 33 7.74 -10.76 9.69
N TRP A 34 7.01 -11.80 10.07
CA TRP A 34 5.56 -11.82 10.04
C TRP A 34 5.06 -11.96 11.47
N SER A 35 4.13 -11.09 11.86
CA SER A 35 3.67 -11.04 13.24
C SER A 35 2.21 -10.65 13.32
N SER A 36 1.55 -11.02 14.42
CA SER A 36 0.21 -10.53 14.72
C SER A 36 0.26 -9.11 15.26
N HIS A 37 -0.71 -8.29 14.88
CA HIS A 37 -0.84 -6.92 15.35
C HIS A 37 -2.26 -6.65 15.83
N ARG A 38 -2.42 -6.18 17.08
CA ARG A 38 -3.75 -6.06 17.73
C ARG A 38 -4.75 -5.19 16.98
N LYS A 39 -4.26 -4.16 16.27
CA LYS A 39 -5.10 -3.26 15.46
C LYS A 39 -5.21 -3.68 14.00
N SER A 40 -4.61 -4.82 13.62
CA SER A 40 -4.73 -5.34 12.26
C SER A 40 -6.06 -6.06 12.09
N ARG A 41 -6.65 -5.92 10.90
CA ARG A 41 -7.81 -6.72 10.48
C ARG A 41 -7.44 -8.11 9.96
N PHE A 42 -6.14 -8.40 9.83
CA PHE A 42 -5.57 -9.67 9.39
C PHE A 42 -4.71 -10.28 10.48
N ASP A 43 -4.60 -11.62 10.49
CA ASP A 43 -3.82 -12.38 11.47
C ASP A 43 -2.34 -12.02 11.49
N GLU A 44 -1.80 -11.65 10.33
CA GLU A 44 -0.39 -11.31 10.14
C GLU A 44 -0.21 -10.00 9.37
N VAL A 45 0.78 -9.23 9.82
CA VAL A 45 1.34 -8.05 9.16
C VAL A 45 2.81 -8.30 8.83
N ALA A 46 3.33 -7.65 7.81
CA ALA A 46 4.75 -7.70 7.49
C ALA A 46 5.49 -6.63 8.30
N VAL A 47 6.52 -7.02 9.03
CA VAL A 47 7.38 -6.12 9.81
C VAL A 47 8.76 -6.10 9.18
N LEU A 48 9.19 -4.92 8.75
CA LEU A 48 10.49 -4.69 8.17
C LEU A 48 11.57 -4.68 9.25
N LEU A 49 12.51 -5.62 9.19
CA LEU A 49 13.62 -5.72 10.14
C LEU A 49 14.78 -4.81 9.75
N ASN A 50 15.23 -4.85 8.49
CA ASN A 50 16.25 -3.95 7.95
C ASN A 50 16.43 -4.18 6.44
N VAL A 51 16.25 -3.19 5.57
CA VAL A 51 16.57 -3.31 4.12
C VAL A 51 17.15 -2.02 3.55
N CYS A 52 17.89 -2.11 2.44
CA CYS A 52 18.22 -0.96 1.60
C CYS A 52 17.15 -0.74 0.51
N TRP A 53 16.69 -1.81 -0.14
CA TRP A 53 15.67 -1.78 -1.18
C TRP A 53 14.28 -2.10 -0.60
N LEU A 54 13.34 -1.16 -0.74
CA LEU A 54 11.93 -1.38 -0.37
C LEU A 54 11.09 -1.40 -1.63
N HIS A 55 10.40 -2.50 -1.87
CA HIS A 55 9.46 -2.65 -2.98
C HIS A 55 8.31 -3.54 -2.53
N ILE A 56 7.12 -2.96 -2.53
CA ILE A 56 5.87 -3.60 -2.16
C ILE A 56 4.92 -3.42 -3.34
N GLY A 57 4.24 -4.48 -3.75
CA GLY A 57 3.24 -4.41 -4.80
C GLY A 57 2.10 -5.40 -4.61
N GLY A 58 1.06 -5.25 -5.39
CA GLY A 58 -0.09 -6.14 -5.41
C GLY A 58 -0.78 -6.13 -6.76
N LYS A 59 -1.49 -7.22 -7.04
CA LYS A 59 -2.37 -7.35 -8.20
C LYS A 59 -3.75 -7.79 -7.76
N ILE A 60 -4.78 -7.19 -8.36
CA ILE A 60 -6.16 -7.62 -8.18
C ILE A 60 -6.86 -7.72 -9.53
N ASP A 61 -7.62 -8.79 -9.70
CA ASP A 61 -8.45 -9.01 -10.87
C ASP A 61 -9.59 -7.97 -10.90
N THR A 62 -9.71 -7.24 -12.02
CA THR A 62 -10.71 -6.17 -12.18
C THR A 62 -12.14 -6.69 -12.12
N ARG A 63 -12.39 -7.98 -12.38
CA ARG A 63 -13.72 -8.62 -12.24
C ARG A 63 -14.20 -8.66 -10.79
N LEU A 64 -13.28 -8.62 -9.84
CA LEU A 64 -13.62 -8.52 -8.43
C LEU A 64 -14.16 -7.12 -8.10
N LEU A 65 -13.72 -6.09 -8.81
CA LEU A 65 -14.11 -4.70 -8.61
C LEU A 65 -15.52 -4.41 -9.17
N SER A 66 -16.09 -3.28 -8.79
CA SER A 66 -17.36 -2.81 -9.33
C SER A 66 -17.14 -2.12 -10.69
N PRO A 67 -17.98 -2.40 -11.71
CA PRO A 67 -17.89 -1.73 -13.00
C PRO A 67 -18.27 -0.25 -12.88
N SER A 68 -17.85 0.54 -13.86
CA SER A 68 -18.01 2.00 -13.95
C SER A 68 -17.73 2.71 -12.63
N THR A 69 -16.55 2.45 -12.06
CA THR A 69 -16.17 2.95 -10.73
C THR A 69 -14.74 3.47 -10.77
N LEU A 70 -14.53 4.70 -10.32
CA LEU A 70 -13.19 5.23 -10.05
C LEU A 70 -12.74 4.65 -8.72
N TYR A 71 -11.63 3.92 -8.73
CA TYR A 71 -11.02 3.37 -7.53
C TYR A 71 -9.79 4.17 -7.15
N ARG A 72 -9.63 4.42 -5.85
CA ARG A 72 -8.37 4.85 -5.24
C ARG A 72 -7.74 3.72 -4.47
N THR A 73 -6.43 3.68 -4.51
CA THR A 73 -5.62 2.62 -3.89
C THR A 73 -4.67 3.21 -2.87
N TYR A 74 -4.51 2.53 -1.74
CA TYR A 74 -3.79 3.04 -0.59
C TYR A 74 -2.89 1.97 0.03
N LEU A 75 -1.61 2.28 0.26
CA LEU A 75 -0.77 1.46 1.12
C LEU A 75 -1.07 1.80 2.58
N VAL A 76 -1.47 0.81 3.37
CA VAL A 76 -1.82 0.98 4.79
C VAL A 76 -0.73 0.39 5.68
N PHE A 77 -0.15 1.23 6.53
CA PHE A 77 1.05 0.89 7.31
C PHE A 77 1.13 1.64 8.64
N THR A 78 2.07 1.25 9.48
CA THR A 78 2.46 1.97 10.70
C THR A 78 3.94 1.73 10.98
N PHE A 79 4.46 2.25 12.09
CA PHE A 79 5.86 2.12 12.46
C PHE A 79 6.03 1.52 13.86
N THR A 80 7.09 0.73 14.03
CA THR A 80 7.62 0.40 15.36
C THR A 80 8.23 1.64 16.00
N VAL A 81 8.37 1.64 17.33
CA VAL A 81 9.06 2.70 18.07
C VAL A 81 10.52 2.88 17.63
N GLU A 82 11.18 1.82 17.17
CA GLU A 82 12.58 1.83 16.74
C GLU A 82 12.75 2.07 15.23
N ALA A 83 11.74 2.62 14.56
CA ALA A 83 11.78 2.84 13.12
C ALA A 83 12.77 3.94 12.73
N TYR A 84 13.51 3.72 11.64
CA TYR A 84 14.40 4.72 11.04
C TYR A 84 14.48 4.59 9.52
N GLY A 85 15.03 5.62 8.87
CA GLY A 85 15.33 5.60 7.43
C GLY A 85 14.18 6.08 6.55
N PHE A 86 13.14 6.70 7.13
CA PHE A 86 11.95 7.20 6.42
C PHE A 86 11.82 8.73 6.36
N ALA A 87 12.54 9.47 7.21
CA ALA A 87 12.33 10.91 7.39
C ALA A 87 12.39 11.73 6.09
N HIS A 88 13.20 11.30 5.12
CA HIS A 88 13.34 11.94 3.81
C HIS A 88 13.19 10.93 2.66
N LEU A 89 12.61 9.77 2.94
CA LEU A 89 12.46 8.72 1.94
C LEU A 89 11.31 9.07 1.01
N THR A 90 11.64 9.30 -0.26
CA THR A 90 10.66 9.32 -1.33
C THR A 90 10.43 7.89 -1.83
N VAL A 91 9.16 7.57 -2.06
CA VAL A 91 8.75 6.35 -2.74
C VAL A 91 8.05 6.73 -4.03
N GLU A 92 8.42 6.07 -5.12
CA GLU A 92 7.66 6.11 -6.35
C GLU A 92 6.50 5.12 -6.21
N VAL A 93 5.28 5.61 -6.46
CA VAL A 93 4.07 4.81 -6.47
C VAL A 93 3.59 4.70 -7.92
N ILE A 94 3.20 3.49 -8.31
CA ILE A 94 2.73 3.20 -9.66
C ILE A 94 1.39 2.48 -9.55
N VAL A 95 0.39 2.96 -10.28
CA VAL A 95 -0.90 2.29 -10.39
C VAL A 95 -1.37 2.25 -11.84
N GLY A 96 -1.88 1.10 -12.28
CA GLY A 96 -2.38 0.98 -13.64
C GLY A 96 -3.00 -0.37 -13.94
N LEU A 97 -3.76 -0.43 -15.02
CA LEU A 97 -4.19 -1.70 -15.59
C LEU A 97 -3.01 -2.32 -16.34
N VAL A 98 -2.79 -3.61 -16.15
CA VAL A 98 -1.72 -4.33 -16.84
C VAL A 98 -1.94 -4.24 -18.34
N GLY A 99 -0.92 -3.75 -19.06
CA GLY A 99 -0.97 -3.55 -20.51
C GLY A 99 -1.45 -2.18 -20.97
N THR A 100 -1.81 -1.28 -20.04
CA THR A 100 -2.10 0.14 -20.34
C THR A 100 -1.02 1.06 -19.82
N GLU A 101 -1.12 2.35 -20.11
CA GLU A 101 -0.31 3.36 -19.43
C GLU A 101 -0.66 3.37 -17.93
N ALA A 102 0.38 3.43 -17.10
CA ALA A 102 0.25 3.52 -15.65
C ALA A 102 0.49 4.96 -15.18
N THR A 103 -0.15 5.31 -14.07
CA THR A 103 0.10 6.58 -13.38
C THR A 103 1.24 6.39 -12.39
N THR A 104 2.17 7.35 -12.38
CA THR A 104 3.32 7.35 -11.48
C THR A 104 3.38 8.65 -10.68
N LYS A 105 3.64 8.57 -9.39
CA LYS A 105 3.80 9.73 -8.49
C LYS A 105 4.89 9.47 -7.45
N ASN A 106 5.52 10.54 -6.95
CA ASN A 106 6.40 10.45 -5.78
C ASN A 106 5.64 10.81 -4.50
N MET A 107 5.81 10.01 -3.47
CA MET A 107 5.16 10.12 -2.17
C MET A 107 6.18 10.00 -1.04
N PHE A 108 5.81 10.44 0.16
CA PHE A 108 6.60 10.23 1.37
C PHE A 108 5.94 9.20 2.28
N LEU A 109 6.72 8.34 2.94
CA LEU A 109 6.20 7.40 3.95
C LEU A 109 6.20 7.97 5.37
N HIS A 110 6.79 9.15 5.57
CA HIS A 110 6.86 9.82 6.86
C HIS A 110 6.58 11.31 6.67
N SER A 111 5.77 11.89 7.55
CA SER A 111 5.50 13.32 7.55
C SER A 111 6.65 14.05 8.26
N GLN A 112 7.15 15.13 7.65
CA GLN A 112 7.84 16.18 8.39
C GLN A 112 6.80 17.25 8.69
N GLU A 113 6.68 17.59 9.97
CA GLU A 113 5.59 18.38 10.54
C GLU A 113 5.24 19.62 9.67
N LEU A 114 3.93 19.87 9.51
CA LEU A 114 3.28 21.12 9.04
C LEU A 114 2.83 21.23 7.56
N MET A 115 2.83 20.16 6.76
CA MET A 115 2.29 20.22 5.39
C MET A 115 1.08 19.29 5.21
N ASP A 116 -0.12 19.88 5.09
CA ASP A 116 -1.33 19.21 4.61
C ASP A 116 -1.27 19.12 3.08
N ASP A 117 -0.41 18.21 2.59
CA ASP A 117 -0.21 17.94 1.18
C ASP A 117 -0.49 16.45 0.92
N ASP A 118 -1.18 16.17 -0.19
CA ASP A 118 -1.54 14.84 -0.66
C ASP A 118 -0.33 13.92 -0.94
N GLN A 119 0.91 14.43 -0.88
CA GLN A 119 2.14 13.64 -0.97
C GLN A 119 2.57 12.97 0.36
N TYR A 120 2.00 13.38 1.49
CA TYR A 120 2.36 12.88 2.82
C TYR A 120 1.36 11.85 3.34
N PRO A 121 1.79 10.97 4.28
CA PRO A 121 0.90 9.97 4.84
C PRO A 121 -0.17 10.63 5.71
N LYS A 122 -1.40 10.13 5.60
CA LYS A 122 -2.54 10.58 6.41
C LYS A 122 -2.83 9.57 7.50
N GLN A 123 -3.05 10.04 8.73
CA GLN A 123 -3.43 9.17 9.83
C GLN A 123 -4.92 8.82 9.75
N ARG A 124 -5.23 7.53 9.80
CA ARG A 124 -6.59 6.98 9.82
C ARG A 124 -7.15 6.96 11.25
N SER A 125 -8.47 6.91 11.37
CA SER A 125 -9.16 6.81 12.66
C SER A 125 -8.89 5.51 13.43
N ASP A 126 -8.48 4.45 12.74
CA ASP A 126 -8.06 3.17 13.32
C ASP A 126 -6.61 3.19 13.87
N GLY A 127 -5.90 4.31 13.68
CA GLY A 127 -4.52 4.51 14.12
C GLY A 127 -3.45 3.99 13.16
N TRP A 128 -3.84 3.50 11.98
CA TRP A 128 -2.91 3.25 10.89
C TRP A 128 -2.62 4.53 10.10
N TRP A 129 -1.57 4.51 9.30
CA TRP A 129 -1.25 5.53 8.31
C TRP A 129 -1.55 5.00 6.92
N GLU A 130 -1.86 5.89 5.99
CA GLU A 130 -2.01 5.56 4.58
C GLU A 130 -1.32 6.58 3.67
N ILE A 131 -0.79 6.09 2.55
CA ILE A 131 -0.46 6.93 1.39
C ILE A 131 -1.29 6.47 0.20
N GLU A 132 -1.67 7.41 -0.66
CA GLU A 132 -2.33 7.09 -1.92
C GLU A 132 -1.29 6.57 -2.93
N LEU A 133 -1.59 5.43 -3.55
CA LEU A 133 -0.80 4.87 -4.65
C LEU A 133 -1.29 5.37 -6.01
N GLY A 134 -2.57 5.76 -6.08
CA GLY A 134 -3.19 6.46 -7.20
C GLY A 134 -4.62 5.98 -7.46
N GLU A 135 -5.18 6.46 -8.57
CA GLU A 135 -6.54 6.17 -9.00
C GLU A 135 -6.60 5.45 -10.35
N VAL A 136 -7.64 4.62 -10.52
CA VAL A 136 -7.89 3.87 -11.76
C VAL A 136 -9.40 3.79 -12.00
N PHE A 137 -9.82 4.05 -13.24
CA PHE A 137 -11.22 3.86 -13.61
C PHE A 137 -11.45 2.43 -14.10
N CYS A 138 -12.32 1.70 -13.41
CA CYS A 138 -12.72 0.36 -13.82
C CYS A 138 -14.02 0.45 -14.62
N GLU A 139 -13.94 0.34 -15.95
CA GLU A 139 -15.12 0.34 -16.83
C GLU A 139 -16.00 -0.90 -16.59
N GLY A 140 -15.36 -2.06 -16.45
CA GLY A 140 -15.98 -3.36 -16.22
C GLY A 140 -16.22 -4.16 -17.51
N GLY A 141 -16.28 -5.48 -17.39
CA GLY A 141 -16.57 -6.38 -18.52
C GLY A 141 -15.34 -6.88 -19.28
N GLU A 142 -14.15 -6.37 -18.99
CA GLU A 142 -12.87 -6.84 -19.56
C GLU A 142 -12.08 -7.66 -18.54
N ASP A 143 -11.45 -8.74 -19.01
CA ASP A 143 -10.46 -9.48 -18.23
C ASP A 143 -9.19 -8.61 -18.12
N GLY A 144 -8.89 -8.15 -16.90
CA GLY A 144 -7.72 -7.33 -16.64
C GLY A 144 -7.23 -7.45 -15.21
N GLU A 145 -6.00 -7.00 -14.97
CA GLU A 145 -5.41 -6.92 -13.64
C GLU A 145 -5.08 -5.47 -13.33
N LEU A 146 -5.48 -5.00 -12.16
CA LEU A 146 -4.99 -3.76 -11.58
C LEU A 146 -3.70 -4.07 -10.81
N GLU A 147 -2.60 -3.42 -11.19
CA GLU A 147 -1.32 -3.50 -10.51
C GLU A 147 -1.04 -2.20 -9.74
N MET A 148 -0.58 -2.33 -8.50
CA MET A 148 -0.21 -1.22 -7.63
C MET A 148 1.15 -1.51 -7.02
N THR A 149 2.09 -0.56 -7.08
CA THR A 149 3.42 -0.70 -6.49
C THR A 149 3.82 0.54 -5.71
N CYS A 150 4.69 0.33 -4.74
CA CYS A 150 5.36 1.34 -3.93
C CYS A 150 6.83 0.92 -3.80
N LEU A 151 7.72 1.69 -4.42
CA LEU A 151 9.14 1.42 -4.46
C LEU A 151 9.92 2.61 -3.90
N ALA A 152 10.81 2.35 -2.94
CA ALA A 152 11.73 3.37 -2.49
C ALA A 152 12.68 3.76 -3.62
N SER A 153 12.92 5.06 -3.76
CA SER A 153 13.95 5.58 -4.64
C SER A 153 15.30 4.93 -4.33
N GLU A 154 16.09 4.68 -5.37
CA GLU A 154 17.38 4.00 -5.24
C GLU A 154 18.28 4.74 -4.24
N GLY A 155 18.69 4.04 -3.19
CA GLY A 155 19.52 4.62 -2.14
C GLY A 155 20.11 3.57 -1.22
N THR A 156 21.33 3.82 -0.73
CA THR A 156 22.04 2.95 0.23
C THR A 156 21.50 3.07 1.67
N GLN A 157 20.47 3.89 1.87
CA GLN A 157 19.92 4.18 3.19
C GLN A 157 19.10 2.99 3.68
N TRP A 158 19.66 2.33 4.70
CA TRP A 158 18.98 1.30 5.44
C TRP A 158 17.75 1.86 6.15
N LYS A 159 16.72 1.05 6.23
CA LYS A 159 15.45 1.40 6.87
C LYS A 159 14.87 0.18 7.58
N ARG A 160 14.23 0.41 8.73
CA ARG A 160 13.63 -0.63 9.56
C ARG A 160 12.38 -0.14 10.26
N GLY A 161 11.56 -1.06 10.71
CA GLY A 161 10.44 -0.78 11.59
C GLY A 161 9.15 -0.38 10.88
N LEU A 162 9.10 -0.43 9.54
CA LEU A 162 7.83 -0.33 8.80
C LEU A 162 6.98 -1.58 9.07
N ILE A 163 5.72 -1.38 9.40
CA ILE A 163 4.73 -2.44 9.59
C ILE A 163 3.66 -2.26 8.51
N VAL A 164 3.55 -3.22 7.59
CA VAL A 164 2.60 -3.16 6.47
C VAL A 164 1.38 -4.02 6.81
N GLN A 165 0.20 -3.41 6.80
CA GLN A 165 -1.06 -4.17 6.90
C GLN A 165 -1.46 -4.72 5.53
N GLY A 166 -1.36 -3.90 4.49
CA GLY A 166 -1.93 -4.23 3.20
C GLY A 166 -2.06 -3.06 2.23
N ILE A 167 -2.68 -3.34 1.09
CA ILE A 167 -3.16 -2.33 0.13
C ILE A 167 -4.70 -2.33 0.15
N GLU A 168 -5.31 -1.17 0.40
CA GLU A 168 -6.75 -0.97 0.34
C GLU A 168 -7.15 -0.38 -1.03
N ILE A 169 -8.21 -0.91 -1.62
CA ILE A 169 -8.80 -0.50 -2.89
C ILE A 169 -10.26 -0.12 -2.61
N ARG A 170 -10.58 1.18 -2.73
CA ARG A 170 -11.91 1.71 -2.43
C ARG A 170 -12.38 2.73 -3.49
N PRO A 171 -13.69 2.81 -3.78
CA PRO A 171 -14.28 3.85 -4.61
C PRO A 171 -14.05 5.27 -4.07
#